data_AF-A0A7K3X1X9-F1
#
_entry.id   AF-A0A7K3X1X9-F1
#
_cell.length_a   1.000
_cell.length_b   1.000
_cell.length_c   1.000
_cell.angle_alpha   90.00
_cell.angle_beta   90.00
_cell.angle_gamma   90.00
#
_symmetry.space_group_name_H-M   'P 1'
#
loop_
_entity.id
_entity.type
_entity.pdbx_description
1 polymer ?
#
loop_
_entity_poly.entity_id
_entity_poly.type
_entity_poly.pdbx_seq_one_letter_code
_entity_poly.pdbx_strand_id
1 'polypeptide(L)'
;MRRLRVVGGHLVLVATALRDSQRAEYLADELAARAAGTAAATRLLDVLLSDESVALVVRQAARAGQGAAAWRTGTSRALAGAAERLPLERQLSVREHVSLFASHPPAGLRHRMLAARAWQDPRVVLTDARLERIDAELARHYERVGRIAAWSA
;
A
#
# COMPACT_ATOMS: atom_id res chain seq x y z
N MET A 1 -38.89 -8.19 15.39
CA MET A 1 -38.19 -9.42 14.90
C MET A 1 -37.89 -9.41 13.38
N ARG A 2 -38.83 -9.05 12.49
CA ARG A 2 -38.59 -9.05 11.02
C ARG A 2 -37.45 -8.13 10.55
N ARG A 3 -37.36 -6.90 11.07
CA ARG A 3 -36.26 -5.97 10.74
C ARG A 3 -34.88 -6.47 11.16
N LEU A 4 -34.79 -7.09 12.35
CA LEU A 4 -33.54 -7.66 12.86
C LEU A 4 -33.02 -8.81 11.99
N ARG A 5 -33.94 -9.64 11.44
CA ARG A 5 -33.58 -10.72 10.51
C ARG A 5 -33.05 -10.21 9.17
N VAL A 6 -33.67 -9.15 8.62
CA VAL A 6 -33.21 -8.53 7.36
C VAL A 6 -31.84 -7.88 7.54
N VAL A 7 -31.65 -7.13 8.63
CA VAL A 7 -30.35 -6.51 8.95
C VAL A 7 -29.28 -7.58 9.17
N GLY A 8 -29.58 -8.64 9.93
CA GLY A 8 -28.67 -9.76 10.13
C GLY A 8 -28.27 -10.44 8.81
N GLY A 9 -29.25 -10.70 7.93
CA GLY A 9 -28.98 -11.27 6.61
C GLY A 9 -28.11 -10.37 5.72
N HIS A 10 -28.34 -9.05 5.76
CA HIS A 10 -27.52 -8.09 5.02
C HIS A 10 -26.08 -8.05 5.55
N LEU A 11 -25.88 -8.04 6.87
CA LEU A 11 -24.55 -8.07 7.47
C LEU A 11 -23.76 -9.33 7.10
N VAL A 12 -24.43 -10.49 7.03
CA VAL A 12 -23.80 -11.73 6.57
C VAL A 12 -23.34 -11.61 5.12
N LEU A 13 -24.20 -11.12 4.22
CA LEU A 13 -23.83 -10.93 2.82
C LEU A 13 -22.65 -9.97 2.66
N VAL A 14 -22.66 -8.85 3.37
CA VAL A 14 -21.55 -7.87 3.36
C VAL A 14 -20.26 -8.52 3.87
N ALA A 15 -20.30 -9.19 5.02
CA ALA A 15 -19.11 -9.84 5.58
C ALA A 15 -18.54 -10.93 4.64
N THR A 16 -19.41 -11.69 3.95
CA THR A 16 -18.95 -12.68 2.96
C THR A 16 -18.33 -12.04 1.73
N ALA A 17 -18.93 -10.98 1.18
CA ALA A 17 -18.39 -10.27 0.02
C ALA A 17 -17.03 -9.63 0.34
N LEU A 18 -16.90 -9.03 1.53
CA LEU A 18 -15.63 -8.48 1.99
C LEU A 18 -14.56 -9.56 2.19
N ARG A 19 -14.96 -10.78 2.57
CA ARG A 19 -14.01 -11.89 2.69
C ARG A 19 -13.42 -12.31 1.35
N ASP A 20 -14.20 -12.29 0.28
CA ASP A 20 -13.70 -12.56 -1.07
C ASP A 20 -12.81 -11.42 -1.59
N SER A 21 -13.17 -10.15 -1.30
CA SER A 21 -12.30 -9.00 -1.54
C SER A 21 -10.94 -9.18 -0.84
N GLN A 22 -10.95 -9.60 0.43
CA GLN A 22 -9.73 -9.86 1.20
C GLN A 22 -8.87 -10.99 0.60
N ARG A 23 -9.48 -12.03 0.02
CA ARG A 23 -8.75 -13.10 -0.67
C ARG A 23 -8.11 -12.61 -1.96
N ALA A 24 -8.79 -11.73 -2.69
CA ALA A 24 -8.26 -11.12 -3.90
C ALA A 24 -6.98 -10.31 -3.60
N GLU A 25 -6.90 -9.62 -2.45
CA GLU A 25 -5.68 -8.93 -2.02
C GLU A 25 -4.50 -9.88 -1.82
N TYR A 26 -4.69 -11.04 -1.20
CA TYR A 26 -3.60 -12.01 -1.04
C TYR A 26 -3.14 -12.58 -2.39
N LEU A 27 -4.06 -12.79 -3.33
CA LEU A 27 -3.70 -13.19 -4.69
C LEU A 27 -2.94 -12.07 -5.40
N ALA A 28 -3.37 -10.82 -5.25
CA ALA A 28 -2.68 -9.66 -5.81
C ALA A 28 -1.26 -9.52 -5.24
N ASP A 29 -1.07 -9.74 -3.94
CA ASP A 29 0.25 -9.77 -3.30
C ASP A 29 1.15 -10.86 -3.88
N GLU A 30 0.62 -12.06 -4.09
CA GLU A 30 1.38 -13.15 -4.71
C GLU A 30 1.77 -12.83 -6.15
N LEU A 31 0.86 -12.25 -6.93
CA LEU A 31 1.15 -11.79 -8.29
C LEU A 31 2.19 -10.66 -8.30
N ALA A 32 2.11 -9.74 -7.34
CA ALA A 32 3.11 -8.70 -7.16
C ALA A 32 4.49 -9.29 -6.83
N ALA A 33 4.57 -10.29 -5.95
CA ALA A 33 5.82 -10.98 -5.65
C ALA A 33 6.38 -11.74 -6.86
N ARG A 34 5.53 -12.37 -7.69
CA ARG A 34 5.98 -13.04 -8.93
C ARG A 34 6.51 -12.05 -9.97
N ALA A 35 5.98 -10.83 -10.02
CA ALA A 35 6.40 -9.82 -10.98
C ALA A 35 7.62 -9.03 -10.49
N ALA A 36 7.52 -8.44 -9.31
CA ALA A 36 8.49 -7.49 -8.74
C ALA A 36 9.46 -8.14 -7.72
N GLY A 37 9.31 -9.43 -7.44
CA GLY A 37 10.08 -10.14 -6.43
C GLY A 37 9.54 -9.95 -5.01
N THR A 38 9.90 -10.87 -4.11
CA THR A 38 9.43 -10.84 -2.71
C THR A 38 9.83 -9.54 -2.00
N ALA A 39 11.06 -9.07 -2.19
CA ALA A 39 11.56 -7.86 -1.54
C ALA A 39 10.75 -6.60 -1.88
N ALA A 40 10.38 -6.41 -3.14
CA ALA A 40 9.62 -5.26 -3.58
C ALA A 40 8.15 -5.35 -3.12
N ALA A 41 7.55 -6.54 -3.19
CA ALA A 41 6.19 -6.77 -2.75
C ALA A 41 6.03 -6.53 -1.25
N THR A 42 6.95 -7.01 -0.40
CA THR A 42 6.90 -6.73 1.03
C THR A 42 7.19 -5.27 1.35
N ARG A 43 8.10 -4.62 0.61
CA ARG A 43 8.37 -3.18 0.77
C ARG A 43 7.16 -2.33 0.45
N LEU A 44 6.35 -2.69 -0.55
CA LEU A 44 5.09 -1.99 -0.85
C LEU A 44 4.14 -2.03 0.35
N LEU A 45 4.05 -3.16 1.05
CA LEU A 45 3.23 -3.28 2.26
C LEU A 45 3.76 -2.39 3.40
N ASP A 46 5.07 -2.19 3.51
CA ASP A 46 5.66 -1.24 4.46
C ASP A 46 5.34 0.22 4.10
N VAL A 47 5.28 0.54 2.80
CA VAL A 47 4.81 1.86 2.33
C VAL A 47 3.36 2.09 2.77
N LEU A 48 2.48 1.10 2.60
CA LEU A 48 1.08 1.19 3.01
C LEU A 48 0.91 1.30 4.54
N LEU A 49 1.79 0.68 5.34
CA LEU A 49 1.82 0.88 6.79
C LEU A 49 2.25 2.29 7.18
N SER A 50 2.99 2.96 6.30
CA SER A 50 3.54 4.29 6.54
C SER A 50 2.77 5.39 5.80
N ASP A 51 1.53 5.13 5.36
CA ASP A 51 0.77 5.98 4.44
C ASP A 51 0.74 7.45 4.88
N GLU A 52 0.47 7.74 6.16
CA GLU A 52 0.46 9.12 6.66
C GLU A 52 1.83 9.82 6.53
N SER A 53 2.92 9.11 6.82
CA SER A 53 4.29 9.62 6.69
C SER A 53 4.65 9.85 5.22
N VAL A 54 4.30 8.90 4.36
CA VAL A 54 4.51 9.01 2.90
C VAL A 54 3.72 10.17 2.34
N ALA A 55 2.44 10.28 2.70
CA ALA A 55 1.57 11.36 2.28
C ALA A 55 2.14 12.71 2.76
N LEU A 56 2.58 12.83 4.02
CA LEU A 56 3.20 14.05 4.53
C LEU A 56 4.41 14.48 3.70
N VAL A 57 5.31 13.56 3.38
CA VAL A 57 6.49 13.84 2.55
C VAL A 57 6.08 14.32 1.16
N VAL A 58 5.13 13.64 0.52
CA VAL A 58 4.61 14.04 -0.80
C VAL A 58 3.97 15.43 -0.73
N ARG A 59 3.17 15.72 0.30
CA ARG A 59 2.56 17.05 0.50
C ARG A 59 3.61 18.14 0.66
N GLN A 60 4.64 17.91 1.48
CA GLN A 60 5.72 18.89 1.69
C GLN A 60 6.49 19.16 0.40
N ALA A 61 6.86 18.11 -0.33
CA ALA A 61 7.55 18.25 -1.61
C ALA A 61 6.67 18.96 -2.65
N ALA A 62 5.38 18.62 -2.72
CA ALA A 62 4.44 19.28 -3.61
C ALA A 62 4.25 20.78 -3.30
N ARG A 63 4.17 21.16 -2.00
CA ARG A 63 4.13 22.58 -1.57
C ARG A 63 5.40 23.34 -1.93
N ALA A 64 6.55 22.66 -1.92
CA ALA A 64 7.82 23.21 -2.36
C ALA A 64 7.98 23.23 -3.89
N GLY A 65 6.93 22.88 -4.66
CA GLY A 65 6.98 22.84 -6.12
C GLY A 65 7.85 21.72 -6.69
N GLN A 66 8.16 20.70 -5.89
CA GLN A 66 9.03 19.60 -6.29
C GLN A 66 8.22 18.45 -6.93
N GLY A 67 8.80 17.82 -7.95
CA GLY A 67 8.18 16.73 -8.70
C GLY A 67 8.42 15.33 -8.15
N ALA A 68 8.00 14.32 -8.92
CA ALA A 68 8.00 12.91 -8.52
C ALA A 68 9.36 12.36 -8.05
N ALA A 69 10.47 12.82 -8.63
CA ALA A 69 11.81 12.41 -8.20
C ALA A 69 12.08 12.77 -6.72
N ALA A 70 11.66 13.97 -6.30
CA ALA A 70 11.78 14.39 -4.90
C ALA A 70 10.83 13.60 -4.00
N TRP A 71 9.63 13.28 -4.48
CA TRP A 71 8.66 12.46 -3.75
C TRP A 71 9.23 11.06 -3.49
N ARG A 72 9.75 10.39 -4.52
CA ARG A 72 10.39 9.07 -4.41
C ARG A 72 11.56 9.09 -3.43
N THR A 73 12.44 10.09 -3.55
CA THR A 73 13.60 10.23 -2.67
C THR A 73 13.18 10.48 -1.22
N GLY A 74 12.23 11.39 -0.99
CA GLY A 74 11.73 11.69 0.35
C GLY A 74 11.08 10.47 0.99
N THR A 75 10.19 9.79 0.27
CA THR A 75 9.51 8.58 0.76
C THR A 75 10.53 7.50 1.10
N SER A 76 11.55 7.30 0.26
CA SER A 76 12.61 6.34 0.55
C SER A 76 13.38 6.69 1.82
N ARG A 77 13.65 7.97 2.09
CA ARG A 77 14.30 8.41 3.34
C ARG A 77 13.40 8.22 4.55
N ALA A 78 12.11 8.54 4.44
CA ALA A 78 11.15 8.36 5.53
C ALA A 78 11.04 6.89 5.93
N LEU A 79 10.92 5.99 4.96
CA LEU A 79 10.89 4.54 5.20
C LEU A 79 12.19 4.03 5.81
N ALA A 80 13.35 4.51 5.33
CA ALA A 80 14.63 4.15 5.92
C ALA A 80 14.74 4.61 7.39
N GLY A 81 14.28 5.82 7.71
CA GLY A 81 14.23 6.33 9.08
C GLY A 81 13.26 5.58 9.99
N ALA A 82 12.24 4.92 9.42
CA ALA A 82 11.27 4.11 10.16
C ALA A 82 11.65 2.62 10.26
N ALA A 83 12.77 2.19 9.67
CA ALA A 83 13.09 0.78 9.46
C ALA A 83 13.09 -0.05 10.75
N GLU A 84 13.61 0.49 11.86
CA GLU A 84 13.64 -0.20 13.16
C GLU A 84 12.26 -0.41 13.77
N ARG A 85 11.30 0.48 13.45
CA ARG A 85 9.91 0.41 13.95
C ARG A 85 9.01 -0.48 13.10
N LEU A 86 9.33 -0.70 11.82
CA LEU A 86 8.48 -1.47 10.90
C LEU A 86 8.04 -2.84 11.44
N PRO A 87 8.89 -3.65 12.13
CA PRO A 87 8.45 -4.90 12.73
C PRO A 87 7.31 -4.71 13.75
N LEU A 88 7.35 -3.65 14.55
CA LEU A 88 6.30 -3.31 15.52
C LEU A 88 5.04 -2.80 14.81
N GLU A 89 5.18 -1.90 13.84
CA GLU A 89 4.04 -1.38 13.05
C GLU A 89 3.29 -2.50 12.32
N ARG A 90 4.01 -3.48 11.76
CA ARG A 90 3.40 -4.70 11.18
C ARG A 90 2.60 -5.50 12.21
N GLN A 91 3.09 -5.61 13.45
CA GLN A 91 2.35 -6.30 14.50
C GLN A 91 1.13 -5.51 14.96
N LEU A 92 1.27 -4.19 15.12
CA LEU A 92 0.21 -3.29 15.52
C LEU A 92 -0.94 -3.30 14.52
N SER A 93 -0.62 -3.24 13.22
CA SER A 93 -1.57 -3.40 12.12
C SER A 93 -2.46 -4.64 12.26
N VAL A 94 -1.90 -5.78 12.68
CA VAL A 94 -2.68 -7.01 12.87
C VAL A 94 -3.60 -6.91 14.08
N ARG A 95 -3.21 -6.17 15.12
CA ARG A 95 -4.01 -6.03 16.35
C ARG A 95 -5.14 -5.03 16.18
N GLU A 96 -4.90 -3.94 15.46
CA GLU A 96 -5.82 -2.81 15.39
C GLU A 96 -6.71 -2.82 14.15
N HIS A 97 -6.24 -3.38 13.03
CA HIS A 97 -6.96 -3.26 11.74
C HIS A 97 -7.68 -4.55 11.31
N VAL A 98 -7.64 -5.62 12.11
CA VAL A 98 -8.41 -6.83 11.81
C VAL A 98 -9.89 -6.57 12.04
N SER A 99 -10.69 -6.71 10.99
CA SER A 99 -12.14 -6.54 11.05
C SER A 99 -12.86 -7.41 10.02
N LEU A 100 -14.07 -7.87 10.37
CA LEU A 100 -14.99 -8.54 9.43
C LEU A 100 -15.55 -7.56 8.37
N PHE A 101 -15.47 -6.27 8.65
CA PHE A 101 -16.00 -5.21 7.78
C PHE A 101 -14.89 -4.42 7.06
N ALA A 102 -13.63 -4.83 7.20
CA ALA A 102 -12.55 -4.26 6.41
C ALA A 102 -12.57 -4.81 4.97
N SER A 103 -12.41 -3.93 3.97
CA SER A 103 -12.34 -4.31 2.55
C SER A 103 -11.04 -5.05 2.19
N HIS A 104 -9.97 -4.81 2.95
CA HIS A 104 -8.67 -5.42 2.74
C HIS A 104 -8.14 -6.02 4.05
N PRO A 105 -7.32 -7.08 4.00
CA PRO A 105 -6.64 -7.56 5.18
C PRO A 105 -5.61 -6.51 5.64
N PRO A 106 -5.30 -6.44 6.94
CA PRO A 106 -4.21 -5.62 7.44
C PRO A 106 -2.90 -5.89 6.71
N ALA A 107 -2.14 -4.84 6.40
CA ALA A 107 -0.85 -4.95 5.73
C ALA A 107 0.13 -5.86 6.50
N GLY A 108 0.07 -5.91 7.83
CA GLY A 108 0.84 -6.85 8.64
C GLY A 108 0.52 -8.33 8.36
N LEU A 109 -0.75 -8.69 8.11
CA LEU A 109 -1.12 -10.07 7.72
C LEU A 109 -0.66 -10.40 6.31
N ARG A 110 -0.83 -9.46 5.38
CA ARG A 110 -0.34 -9.57 3.99
C ARG A 110 1.17 -9.77 3.95
N HIS A 111 1.91 -9.02 4.78
CA HIS A 111 3.36 -9.14 4.88
C HIS A 111 3.77 -10.50 5.45
N ARG A 112 3.08 -10.98 6.50
CA ARG A 112 3.33 -12.33 7.05
C ARG A 112 3.08 -13.41 6.02
N MET A 113 2.01 -13.29 5.22
CA MET A 113 1.70 -14.22 4.15
C MET A 113 2.86 -14.29 3.15
N LEU A 114 3.30 -13.15 2.60
CA LEU A 114 4.40 -13.10 1.64
C LEU A 114 5.72 -13.62 2.23
N ALA A 115 6.04 -13.25 3.47
CA ALA A 115 7.27 -13.68 4.13
C ALA A 115 7.32 -15.20 4.42
N ALA A 116 6.16 -15.85 4.51
CA ALA A 116 6.06 -17.30 4.70
C ALA A 116 6.09 -18.10 3.39
N ARG A 117 6.01 -17.44 2.22
CA ARG A 117 6.08 -18.08 0.91
C ARG A 117 7.53 -18.26 0.47
N ALA A 118 7.72 -19.14 -0.52
CA ALA A 118 9.01 -19.28 -1.18
C ALA A 118 9.44 -17.94 -1.80
N TRP A 119 10.70 -17.58 -1.62
CA TRP A 119 11.30 -16.40 -2.19
C TRP A 119 11.12 -16.35 -3.72
N GLN A 120 10.80 -15.18 -4.25
CA GLN A 120 10.69 -14.90 -5.68
C GLN A 120 11.69 -13.81 -6.05
N ASP A 121 12.54 -14.09 -7.03
CA ASP A 121 13.35 -13.06 -7.66
C ASP A 121 12.50 -12.21 -8.62
N PRO A 122 12.82 -10.92 -8.77
CA PRO A 122 12.08 -10.04 -9.67
C PRO A 122 12.20 -10.50 -11.12
N ARG A 123 11.05 -10.64 -11.79
CA ARG A 123 10.99 -10.86 -13.26
C ARG A 123 10.95 -9.55 -14.03
N VAL A 124 10.42 -8.51 -13.40
CA VAL A 124 10.37 -7.14 -13.92
C VAL A 124 11.35 -6.29 -13.14
N VAL A 125 12.43 -5.88 -13.80
CA VAL A 125 13.43 -4.96 -13.24
C VAL A 125 13.29 -3.60 -13.94
N LEU A 126 13.18 -2.53 -13.16
CA LEU A 126 13.16 -1.17 -13.68
C LEU A 126 14.60 -0.66 -13.81
N THR A 127 14.98 -0.33 -15.04
CA THR A 127 16.22 0.42 -15.31
C THR A 127 15.96 1.92 -15.15
N ASP A 128 17.02 2.70 -14.91
CA ASP A 128 16.91 4.16 -14.79
C ASP A 128 16.26 4.78 -16.03
N ALA A 129 16.68 4.36 -17.22
CA ALA A 129 16.08 4.82 -18.48
C ALA A 129 14.58 4.44 -18.62
N ARG A 130 14.13 3.32 -18.05
CA ARG A 130 12.70 2.95 -18.07
C ARG A 130 11.92 3.78 -17.05
N LEU A 131 12.50 4.02 -15.89
CA LEU A 131 11.94 4.87 -14.86
C LEU A 131 11.76 6.32 -15.34
N GLU A 132 12.78 6.89 -16.00
CA GLU A 132 12.71 8.23 -16.60
C GLU A 132 11.59 8.35 -17.64
N ARG A 133 11.42 7.32 -18.48
CA ARG A 133 10.31 7.28 -19.46
C ARG A 133 8.95 7.23 -18.77
N ILE A 134 8.80 6.44 -17.70
CA ILE A 134 7.56 6.40 -16.91
C ILE A 134 7.30 7.77 -16.30
N ASP A 135 8.32 8.42 -15.73
CA ASP A 135 8.17 9.76 -15.14
C ASP A 135 7.78 10.80 -16.19
N ALA A 136 8.35 10.73 -17.39
CA ALA A 136 7.99 11.60 -18.51
C ALA A 136 6.54 11.38 -18.97
N GLU A 137 6.10 10.12 -19.08
CA GLU A 137 4.71 9.77 -19.43
C GLU A 137 3.72 10.27 -18.37
N LEU A 138 4.10 10.17 -17.10
CA LEU A 138 3.27 10.53 -15.95
C LEU A 138 3.40 12.00 -15.54
N ALA A 139 4.24 12.82 -16.18
CA ALA A 139 4.53 14.19 -15.77
C ALA A 139 3.26 15.03 -15.54
N ARG A 140 2.33 15.04 -16.50
CA ARG A 140 1.05 15.76 -16.39
C ARG A 140 0.19 15.29 -15.21
N HIS A 141 0.31 14.00 -14.86
CA HIS A 141 -0.44 13.40 -13.76
C HIS A 141 0.19 13.78 -12.43
N TYR A 142 1.53 13.79 -12.33
CA TYR A 142 2.25 14.28 -11.17
C TYR A 142 1.98 15.75 -10.89
N GLU A 143 1.94 16.61 -11.91
CA GLU A 143 1.58 18.03 -11.71
C GLU A 143 0.16 18.19 -11.16
N ARG A 144 -0.81 17.45 -11.74
CA ARG A 144 -2.21 17.49 -11.30
C ARG A 144 -2.33 17.00 -9.85
N VAL A 145 -1.74 15.85 -9.54
CA VAL A 145 -1.78 15.26 -8.20
C VAL A 145 -1.01 16.12 -7.21
N GLY A 146 0.11 16.72 -7.60
CA GLY A 146 0.91 17.61 -6.76
C GLY A 146 0.12 18.83 -6.32
N ARG A 147 -0.66 19.44 -7.24
CA ARG A 147 -1.58 20.53 -6.86
C ARG A 147 -2.61 20.07 -5.84
N ILE A 148 -3.19 18.88 -5.99
CA ILE A 148 -4.18 18.35 -5.04
C ILE A 148 -3.52 18.06 -3.68
N ALA A 149 -2.39 17.35 -3.69
CA ALA A 149 -1.65 16.96 -2.49
C ALA A 149 -1.16 18.19 -1.69
N ALA A 150 -0.77 19.27 -2.36
CA ALA A 150 -0.35 20.49 -1.67
C ALA A 150 -1.45 21.06 -0.74
N TRP A 151 -2.73 20.85 -1.09
CA TRP A 151 -3.88 21.41 -0.38
C TRP A 151 -4.75 20.37 0.35
N SER A 152 -4.46 19.07 0.20
CA SER A 152 -5.10 18.05 1.02
C SER A 152 -4.67 18.19 2.48
N ALA A 153 -5.64 18.19 3.40
CA ALA A 153 -5.44 18.24 4.84
C ALA A 153 -4.64 17.02 5.33
#